data_AF-Q97LC3-F1
#
_entry.id   AF-Q97LC3-F1
#
_cell.length_a   1.000
_cell.length_b   1.000
_cell.length_c   1.000
_cell.angle_alpha   90.00
_cell.angle_beta   90.00
_cell.angle_gamma   90.00
#
_symmetry.space_group_name_H-M   'P 1'
#
loop_
_entity.id
_entity.type
_entity.pdbx_description
1 polymer ?
#
loop_
_entity_poly.entity_id
_entity_poly.type
_entity_poly.pdbx_seq_one_letter_code
_entity_poly.pdbx_strand_id
1 'polypeptide(L)'
;MAKERKKAAALKYDLGYEAPIVTAVGVGKIADNIVKKASENEVPVVYNKELTDLLLNVDVGSSIPYEIYDVVAEVIAYIMEVDSGLQKRR
;
A
#
# COMPACT_ATOMS: atom_id res chain seq x y z
N MET A 1 12.43 24.43 -10.11
CA MET A 1 12.53 23.00 -9.70
C MET A 1 11.12 22.41 -9.73
N ALA A 2 10.87 21.35 -10.49
CA ALA A 2 9.56 20.72 -10.52
C ALA A 2 9.34 20.04 -9.16
N LYS A 3 8.32 20.49 -8.41
CA LYS A 3 7.94 19.90 -7.12
C LYS A 3 7.62 18.43 -7.35
N GLU A 4 8.36 17.54 -6.71
CA GLU A 4 8.13 16.09 -6.82
C GLU A 4 6.68 15.81 -6.42
N ARG A 5 5.92 15.23 -7.36
CA ARG A 5 4.49 15.01 -7.15
C ARG A 5 4.35 13.77 -6.27
N LYS A 6 3.65 13.92 -5.14
CA LYS A 6 3.34 12.81 -4.24
C LYS A 6 2.65 11.68 -5.00
N LYS A 7 2.99 10.45 -4.65
CA LYS A 7 2.43 9.23 -5.24
C LYS A 7 1.86 8.38 -4.13
N ALA A 8 0.82 7.62 -4.43
CA ALA A 8 0.25 6.65 -3.50
C ALA A 8 -0.39 5.49 -4.28
N ALA A 9 -0.32 4.31 -3.68
CA ALA A 9 -1.05 3.12 -4.10
C ALA A 9 -1.72 2.50 -2.87
N ALA A 10 -2.90 1.89 -3.06
CA ALA A 10 -3.63 1.17 -2.04
C ALA A 10 -3.74 -0.31 -2.44
N LEU A 11 -3.45 -1.18 -1.49
CA LEU A 11 -3.48 -2.63 -1.65
C LEU A 11 -4.57 -3.24 -0.77
N LYS A 12 -5.18 -4.31 -1.27
CA LYS A 12 -6.12 -5.15 -0.51
C LYS A 12 -5.66 -6.59 -0.55
N TYR A 13 -5.61 -7.24 0.60
CA TYR A 13 -5.32 -8.65 0.72
C TYR A 13 -6.46 -9.32 1.50
N ASP A 14 -7.24 -10.18 0.83
CA ASP A 14 -8.27 -10.98 1.48
C ASP A 14 -7.86 -12.45 1.51
N LEU A 15 -8.27 -13.15 2.57
CA LEU A 15 -8.12 -14.60 2.70
C LEU A 15 -8.88 -15.29 1.56
N GLY A 16 -8.14 -15.86 0.60
CA GLY A 16 -8.70 -16.53 -0.57
C GLY A 16 -8.13 -16.03 -1.91
N TYR A 17 -7.43 -14.89 -1.93
CA TYR A 17 -6.63 -14.49 -3.08
C TYR A 17 -5.20 -14.98 -2.92
N GLU A 18 -4.61 -15.41 -4.04
CA GLU A 18 -3.19 -15.79 -4.09
C GLU A 18 -2.25 -14.57 -3.95
N ALA A 19 -2.77 -13.36 -4.20
CA ALA A 19 -1.98 -12.15 -4.22
C ALA A 19 -2.78 -10.89 -3.85
N PRO A 20 -2.15 -9.88 -3.23
CA PRO A 20 -2.76 -8.57 -3.01
C PRO A 20 -3.23 -7.91 -4.32
N ILE A 21 -4.37 -7.24 -4.26
CA ILE A 21 -4.96 -6.49 -5.38
C ILE A 21 -4.71 -5.00 -5.20
N VAL A 22 -4.36 -4.32 -6.28
CA VAL A 22 -4.27 -2.86 -6.31
C VAL A 22 -5.67 -2.27 -6.41
N THR A 23 -6.11 -1.54 -5.39
CA THR A 23 -7.48 -0.97 -5.34
C THR A 23 -7.53 0.52 -5.69
N ALA A 24 -6.40 1.21 -5.58
CA ALA A 24 -6.27 2.61 -6.02
C ALA A 24 -4.82 2.95 -6.31
N VAL A 25 -4.59 3.82 -7.28
CA VAL A 25 -3.30 4.47 -7.54
C VAL A 25 -3.52 5.95 -7.84
N GLY A 26 -2.55 6.79 -7.53
CA GLY A 26 -2.70 8.22 -7.75
C GLY A 26 -1.42 9.02 -7.62
N VAL A 27 -1.46 10.21 -8.24
CA VAL A 27 -0.41 11.23 -8.16
C VAL A 27 -0.99 12.58 -7.75
N GLY A 28 -0.16 13.42 -7.12
CA GLY A 28 -0.54 14.75 -6.65
C GLY A 28 -1.79 14.71 -5.77
N LYS A 29 -2.83 15.46 -6.16
CA LYS A 29 -4.09 15.55 -5.40
C LYS A 29 -4.78 14.20 -5.19
N ILE A 30 -4.66 13.27 -6.14
CA ILE A 30 -5.26 11.93 -6.00
C ILE A 30 -4.50 11.16 -4.92
N ALA A 31 -3.16 11.22 -4.92
CA ALA A 31 -2.34 10.60 -3.87
C ALA A 31 -2.67 11.16 -2.48
N ASP A 32 -2.85 12.48 -2.38
CA ASP A 32 -3.28 13.12 -1.13
C ASP A 32 -4.64 12.62 -0.65
N ASN A 33 -5.60 12.47 -1.57
CA ASN A 33 -6.93 11.93 -1.25
C ASN A 33 -6.87 10.45 -0.81
N ILE A 34 -6.04 9.63 -1.44
CA ILE A 34 -5.83 8.22 -1.06
C ILE A 34 -5.30 8.15 0.37
N VAL A 35 -4.23 8.90 0.69
CA VAL A 35 -3.63 8.92 2.03
C VAL A 35 -4.61 9.47 3.07
N LYS A 36 -5.37 10.52 2.73
CA LYS A 36 -6.42 11.05 3.60
C LYS A 36 -7.48 9.99 3.90
N LYS A 37 -7.97 9.28 2.87
CA LYS A 37 -8.97 8.22 3.03
C LYS A 37 -8.44 7.04 3.84
N ALA A 38 -7.17 6.67 3.66
CA ALA A 38 -6.53 5.64 4.48
C ALA A 38 -6.56 6.04 5.97
N SER A 39 -6.16 7.27 6.29
CA SER A 39 -6.21 7.78 7.67
C SER A 39 -7.63 7.84 8.25
N GLU A 40 -8.64 8.21 7.45
CA GLU A 40 -10.04 8.25 7.90
C GLU A 40 -10.63 6.87 8.21
N ASN A 41 -10.07 5.81 7.62
CA ASN A 41 -10.54 4.43 7.74
C ASN A 41 -9.56 3.54 8.52
N GLU A 42 -8.60 4.14 9.24
CA GLU A 42 -7.59 3.42 10.04
C GLU A 42 -6.77 2.40 9.23
N VAL A 43 -6.59 2.67 7.93
CA VAL A 43 -5.75 1.84 7.05
C VAL A 43 -4.28 2.27 7.24
N PRO A 44 -3.36 1.34 7.57
CA PRO A 44 -1.94 1.64 7.72
C PRO A 44 -1.33 2.29 6.47
N VAL A 45 -0.51 3.31 6.66
CA VAL A 45 0.21 4.00 5.57
C VAL A 45 1.70 3.78 5.73
N VAL A 46 2.31 3.16 4.72
CA VAL A 46 3.75 2.91 4.67
C VAL A 46 4.40 3.81 3.62
N TYR A 47 5.48 4.47 3.99
CA TYR A 47 6.23 5.35 3.09
C TYR A 47 7.38 4.56 2.45
N ASN A 48 7.19 4.13 1.21
CA ASN A 48 8.23 3.49 0.41
C ASN A 48 8.16 4.01 -1.04
N LYS A 49 9.16 4.80 -1.43
CA LYS A 49 9.19 5.44 -2.76
C LYS A 49 9.31 4.42 -3.88
N GLU A 50 10.24 3.49 -3.78
CA GLU A 50 10.51 2.47 -4.82
C GLU A 50 9.29 1.57 -5.02
N LEU A 51 8.72 1.04 -3.94
CA LEU A 51 7.51 0.20 -4.02
C LEU A 51 6.32 0.98 -4.59
N THR A 52 6.14 2.23 -4.19
CA THR A 52 5.08 3.07 -4.73
C THR A 52 5.26 3.25 -6.25
N ASP A 53 6.48 3.53 -6.71
CA ASP A 53 6.77 3.70 -8.14
C ASP A 53 6.47 2.42 -8.95
N LEU A 54 6.75 1.24 -8.39
CA LEU A 54 6.41 -0.04 -9.01
C LEU A 54 4.90 -0.24 -9.08
N LEU A 55 4.19 -0.01 -7.97
CA LEU A 55 2.73 -0.18 -7.88
C LEU A 55 1.95 0.77 -8.78
N LEU A 56 2.50 1.95 -9.11
CA LEU A 56 1.87 2.85 -10.07
C LEU A 56 1.80 2.31 -11.50
N ASN A 57 2.60 1.28 -11.83
CA ASN A 57 2.56 0.62 -13.15
C ASN A 57 1.59 -0.57 -13.19
N VAL A 58 0.86 -0.83 -12.09
CA VAL A 58 -0.11 -1.92 -11.99
C VAL A 58 -1.52 -1.37 -12.14
N ASP A 59 -2.33 -2.03 -12.96
CA ASP A 59 -3.72 -1.63 -13.17
C ASP A 59 -4.57 -1.81 -11.91
N VAL A 60 -5.46 -0.85 -11.67
CA VAL A 60 -6.43 -0.94 -10.58
C VAL A 60 -7.39 -2.11 -10.84
N GLY A 61 -7.56 -2.96 -9.84
CA GLY A 61 -8.34 -4.19 -9.90
C GLY A 61 -7.51 -5.43 -10.24
N SER A 62 -6.26 -5.27 -10.62
CA SER A 62 -5.35 -6.38 -10.88
C SER A 62 -4.58 -6.78 -9.62
N SER A 63 -4.22 -8.07 -9.56
CA SER A 63 -3.21 -8.56 -8.62
C SER A 63 -1.86 -7.91 -8.90
N ILE A 64 -1.06 -7.74 -7.85
CA ILE A 64 0.34 -7.33 -8.02
C ILE A 64 1.09 -8.35 -8.92
N PRO A 65 2.15 -7.96 -9.64
CA PRO A 65 3.03 -8.87 -10.38
C PRO A 65 3.97 -9.66 -9.47
N TYR A 66 4.35 -10.88 -9.87
CA TYR A 66 5.17 -11.79 -9.07
C TYR A 66 6.49 -11.15 -8.61
N GLU A 67 7.08 -10.31 -9.45
CA GLU A 67 8.36 -9.63 -9.22
C GLU A 67 8.37 -8.73 -7.98
N ILE A 68 7.21 -8.30 -7.50
CA ILE A 68 7.08 -7.44 -6.32
C ILE A 68 6.38 -8.12 -5.14
N TYR A 69 6.11 -9.43 -5.21
CA TYR A 69 5.42 -10.15 -4.14
C TYR A 69 6.21 -10.14 -2.85
N ASP A 70 7.50 -10.46 -2.91
CA ASP A 70 8.35 -10.59 -1.72
C ASP A 70 8.40 -9.28 -0.92
N VAL A 71 8.55 -8.15 -1.63
CA VAL A 71 8.60 -6.82 -1.01
C VAL A 71 7.25 -6.46 -0.38
N VAL A 72 6.13 -6.77 -1.05
CA VAL A 72 4.80 -6.52 -0.49
C VAL A 72 4.52 -7.43 0.71
N ALA A 73 4.92 -8.70 0.65
CA ALA A 73 4.75 -9.66 1.74
C ALA A 73 5.54 -9.23 2.98
N GLU A 74 6.77 -8.74 2.81
CA GLU A 74 7.60 -8.19 3.90
C GLU A 74 6.90 -7.00 4.57
N VAL A 75 6.36 -6.07 3.78
CA VAL A 75 5.63 -4.91 4.30
C VAL A 75 4.39 -5.34 5.08
N ILE A 76 3.62 -6.30 4.56
CA ILE A 76 2.42 -6.80 5.24
C ILE A 76 2.81 -7.53 6.54
N ALA A 77 3.85 -8.38 6.51
CA ALA A 77 4.36 -9.06 7.69
C ALA A 77 4.80 -8.07 8.78
N TYR A 78 5.50 -7.01 8.39
CA TYR A 78 5.89 -5.94 9.30
C TYR A 78 4.67 -5.23 9.93
N ILE A 79 3.66 -4.88 9.13
CA ILE A 79 2.42 -4.26 9.63
C ILE A 79 1.73 -5.20 10.63
N MET A 80 1.61 -6.48 10.31
CA MET A 80 0.99 -7.48 11.19
C MET A 80 1.76 -7.68 12.50
N GLU A 81 3.10 -7.66 12.46
CA GLU A 81 3.93 -7.75 13.66
C GLU A 81 3.75 -6.52 14.55
N VAL A 82 3.77 -5.31 13.96
CA VAL A 82 3.57 -4.06 14.70
C VAL A 82 2.19 -4.04 15.35
N ASP A 83 1.14 -4.43 14.62
CA ASP A 83 -0.22 -4.48 15.16
C ASP A 83 -0.35 -5.56 16.26
N SER A 84 0.19 -6.75 16.03
CA SER A 84 0.19 -7.84 17.04
C SER A 84 0.98 -7.48 18.30
N GLY A 85 2.10 -6.76 18.14
CA GLY A 85 2.92 -6.25 19.24
C GLY A 85 2.22 -5.16 20.05
N LEU A 86 1.35 -4.37 19.42
CA LEU A 86 0.48 -3.40 20.08
C LEU A 86 -0.64 -4.09 20.89
N GLN A 87 -1.20 -5.20 20.39
CA GLN A 87 -2.24 -5.98 21.08
C GLN A 87 -1.72 -6.71 22.33
N LYS A 88 -0.47 -7.22 22.31
CA LYS A 88 0.13 -7.93 23.46
C LYS A 88 0.51 -7.04 24.65
N ARG A 89 0.45 -5.72 24.52
CA ARG A 89 0.82 -4.74 25.56
C ARG A 89 -0.37 -4.04 26.22
N ARG A 90 -1.60 -4.48 25.93
CA ARG A 90 -2.84 -4.05 26.59
C ARG A 90 -3.36 -5.17 27.47
#